data_AF-A0A662RX18-F1
#
_entry.id   AF-A0A662RX18-F1
#
_cell.length_a   1.000
_cell.length_b   1.000
_cell.length_c   1.000
_cell.angle_alpha   90.00
_cell.angle_beta   90.00
_cell.angle_gamma   90.00
#
_symmetry.space_group_name_H-M   'P 1'
#
loop_
_entity.id
_entity.type
_entity.pdbx_description
1 polymer ?
#
loop_
_entity_poly.entity_id
_entity_poly.type
_entity_poly.pdbx_seq_one_letter_code
_entity_poly.pdbx_strand_id
1 'polypeptide(L)'
;MLEWIYREVLRRVQQTRKEMGLTVGKELVRVFLWSDSDLVLKATETYAENLKRESGALEFVKLTAKDEAPAEARGRIWDVDGMKLGIWVMKVEGGRMG
;
A
#
# COMPACT_ATOMS: atom_id res chain seq x y z
N MET A 1 18.56 5.81 5.08
CA MET A 1 18.21 4.56 5.76
C MET A 1 16.75 4.15 5.55
N LEU A 2 15.76 5.05 5.65
CA LEU A 2 14.35 4.69 5.42
C LEU A 2 13.96 4.48 3.94
N GLU A 3 14.76 4.99 3.00
CA GLU A 3 14.47 4.91 1.56
C GLU A 3 14.32 3.47 1.05
N TRP A 4 15.14 2.53 1.52
CA TRP A 4 15.02 1.14 1.06
C TRP A 4 13.69 0.52 1.50
N ILE A 5 13.21 0.85 2.71
CA ILE A 5 11.90 0.40 3.23
C ILE A 5 10.78 0.97 2.38
N TYR A 6 10.86 2.27 2.04
CA TYR A 6 9.91 2.90 1.14
C TYR A 6 9.86 2.21 -0.24
N ARG A 7 11.02 1.90 -0.83
CA ARG A 7 11.09 1.19 -2.12
C ARG A 7 10.48 -0.21 -2.03
N GLU A 8 10.68 -0.88 -0.90
CA GLU A 8 10.10 -2.20 -0.66
C GLU A 8 8.57 -2.13 -0.51
N VAL A 9 8.04 -1.17 0.25
CA VAL A 9 6.60 -0.90 0.34
C VAL A 9 6.01 -0.66 -1.06
N LEU A 10 6.64 0.23 -1.85
CA LEU A 10 6.20 0.53 -3.21
C LEU A 10 6.18 -0.72 -4.09
N ARG A 11 7.23 -1.54 -4.03
CA ARG A 11 7.34 -2.81 -4.76
C ARG A 11 6.19 -3.75 -4.42
N ARG A 12 5.84 -3.89 -3.14
CA ARG A 12 4.74 -4.77 -2.69
C ARG A 12 3.36 -4.26 -3.11
N VAL A 13 3.14 -2.95 -3.10
CA VAL A 13 1.92 -2.34 -3.65
C VAL A 13 1.80 -2.64 -5.14
N GLN A 14 2.85 -2.38 -5.92
CA GLN A 14 2.85 -2.62 -7.37
C GLN A 14 2.68 -4.11 -7.72
N GLN A 15 3.32 -5.00 -6.97
CA GLN A 15 3.14 -6.44 -7.10
C GLN A 15 1.67 -6.83 -6.87
N THR A 16 1.05 -6.33 -5.80
CA THR A 16 -0.35 -6.63 -5.46
C THR A 16 -1.31 -6.10 -6.54
N ARG A 17 -1.05 -4.89 -7.07
CA ARG A 17 -1.82 -4.34 -8.21
C ARG A 17 -1.73 -5.25 -9.45
N LYS A 18 -0.53 -5.72 -9.78
CA LYS A 18 -0.31 -6.62 -10.92
C LYS A 18 -1.07 -7.94 -10.76
N GLU A 19 -1.09 -8.49 -9.54
CA GLU A 19 -1.86 -9.71 -9.22
C GLU A 19 -3.39 -9.50 -9.32
N MET A 20 -3.86 -8.27 -9.16
CA MET A 20 -5.25 -7.87 -9.40
C MET A 20 -5.55 -7.53 -10.87
N GLY A 21 -4.54 -7.55 -11.76
CA GLY A 21 -4.69 -7.11 -13.15
C GLY A 21 -4.86 -5.61 -13.35
N LEU A 22 -4.50 -4.79 -12.35
CA LEU A 22 -4.66 -3.33 -12.38
C LEU A 22 -3.42 -2.66 -12.95
N THR A 23 -3.62 -1.59 -13.74
CA THR A 23 -2.51 -0.83 -14.35
C THR A 23 -2.33 0.50 -13.62
N VAL A 24 -1.07 0.88 -13.33
CA VAL A 24 -0.76 2.20 -12.74
C VAL A 24 -1.18 3.29 -13.74
N GLY A 25 -1.89 4.31 -13.25
CA GLY A 25 -2.37 5.44 -14.08
C GLY A 25 -3.68 5.19 -14.83
N LYS A 26 -4.21 3.96 -14.85
CA LYS A 26 -5.54 3.65 -15.41
C LYS A 26 -6.59 3.49 -14.32
N GLU A 27 -6.28 2.69 -13.30
CA GLU A 27 -7.18 2.48 -12.16
C GLU A 27 -6.65 3.16 -10.91
N LEU A 28 -7.54 3.88 -10.20
CA LEU A 28 -7.25 4.38 -8.86
C LEU A 28 -7.41 3.24 -7.85
N VAL A 29 -6.50 3.21 -6.88
CA VAL A 29 -6.55 2.25 -5.79
C VAL A 29 -6.42 2.96 -4.45
N ARG A 30 -6.99 2.36 -3.42
CA ARG A 30 -6.73 2.68 -2.03
C ARG A 30 -5.82 1.60 -1.47
N VAL A 31 -4.78 2.01 -0.77
CA VAL A 31 -3.82 1.09 -0.14
C VAL A 31 -4.04 1.14 1.36
N PHE A 32 -4.19 -0.03 1.98
CA PHE A 32 -4.22 -0.19 3.43
C PHE A 32 -2.91 -0.82 3.86
N LEU A 33 -2.25 -0.21 4.84
CA LEU A 33 -0.93 -0.62 5.30
C LEU A 33 -0.95 -0.86 6.80
N TRP A 34 -0.45 -2.02 7.21
CA TRP A 34 -0.22 -2.39 8.59
C TRP A 34 1.25 -2.77 8.76
N SER A 35 1.84 -2.47 9.91
CA SER A 35 3.18 -2.94 10.26
C SER A 35 3.34 -2.99 11.78
N ASP A 36 4.07 -3.99 12.27
CA ASP A 36 4.50 -4.05 13.68
C ASP A 36 5.81 -3.28 13.93
N SER A 37 6.48 -2.82 12.87
CA SER A 37 7.70 -2.03 12.93
C SER A 37 7.45 -0.53 12.77
N ASP A 38 7.90 0.26 13.75
CA ASP A 38 7.89 1.72 13.72
C ASP A 38 8.71 2.30 12.56
N LEU A 39 9.78 1.62 12.14
CA LEU A 39 10.63 2.07 11.02
C LEU A 39 9.85 2.09 9.70
N VAL A 40 9.02 1.08 9.48
CA VAL A 40 8.13 1.00 8.31
C VAL A 40 7.07 2.11 8.38
N LEU A 41 6.44 2.30 9.54
CA LEU A 41 5.46 3.35 9.72
C LEU A 41 6.05 4.74 9.48
N LYS A 42 7.27 4.99 9.98
CA LYS A 42 8.00 6.24 9.75
C LYS A 42 8.42 6.41 8.30
N ALA A 43 8.87 5.36 7.62
CA ALA A 43 9.20 5.40 6.20
C ALA A 43 7.98 5.76 5.35
N THR A 44 6.83 5.14 5.63
CA THR A 44 5.59 5.41 4.88
C THR A 44 5.06 6.83 5.07
N GLU A 45 5.27 7.45 6.24
CA GLU A 45 4.97 8.86 6.48
C GLU A 45 5.94 9.78 5.76
N THR A 46 7.24 9.52 5.92
CA THR A 46 8.31 10.34 5.35
C THR A 46 8.21 10.41 3.83
N TYR A 47 7.79 9.32 3.19
CA TYR A 47 7.68 9.20 1.73
C TYR A 47 6.22 9.11 1.23
N ALA A 48 5.25 9.59 2.01
CA ALA A 48 3.82 9.44 1.69
C ALA A 48 3.44 9.99 0.30
N GLU A 49 3.95 11.17 -0.06
CA GLU A 49 3.68 11.78 -1.37
C GLU A 49 4.29 10.97 -2.53
N ASN A 50 5.53 10.51 -2.36
CA ASN A 50 6.21 9.67 -3.35
C ASN A 50 5.47 8.33 -3.54
N LEU A 51 5.07 7.70 -2.43
CA LEU A 51 4.29 6.46 -2.46
C LEU A 51 2.98 6.65 -3.24
N LYS A 52 2.21 7.70 -2.96
CA LYS A 52 0.96 8.00 -3.70
C LYS A 52 1.23 8.19 -5.20
N ARG A 53 2.19 9.07 -5.53
CA ARG A 53 2.53 9.41 -6.92
C ARG A 53 2.99 8.20 -7.72
N GLU A 54 3.90 7.40 -7.17
CA GLU A 54 4.53 6.29 -7.90
C GLU A 54 3.71 5.01 -7.91
N SER A 55 2.87 4.80 -6.90
CA SER A 55 1.94 3.67 -6.90
C SER A 55 0.64 3.96 -7.65
N GLY A 56 0.34 5.24 -7.95
CA GLY A 56 -0.96 5.67 -8.47
C GLY A 56 -2.10 5.38 -7.50
N ALA A 57 -1.82 5.42 -6.20
CA ALA A 57 -2.81 5.27 -5.15
C ALA A 57 -3.43 6.62 -4.80
N LEU A 58 -4.75 6.61 -4.60
CA LEU A 58 -5.49 7.77 -4.10
C LEU A 58 -5.03 8.12 -2.68
N GLU A 59 -4.89 7.08 -1.84
CA GLU A 59 -4.45 7.24 -0.46
C GLU A 59 -3.81 5.97 0.10
N PHE A 60 -3.03 6.18 1.17
CA PHE A 60 -2.46 5.15 2.02
C PHE A 60 -3.10 5.29 3.39
N VAL A 61 -3.93 4.31 3.77
CA VAL A 61 -4.59 4.24 5.07
C VAL A 61 -3.76 3.36 5.98
N LYS A 62 -3.31 3.90 7.10
CA LYS A 62 -2.62 3.13 8.14
C LYS A 62 -3.64 2.38 8.97
N LEU A 63 -3.44 1.08 9.11
CA LEU A 63 -4.22 0.21 9.97
C LEU A 63 -3.50 0.04 11.31
N THR A 64 -4.28 -0.03 12.40
CA THR A 64 -3.75 -0.33 13.73
C THR A 64 -3.65 -1.83 13.95
N ALA A 65 -4.55 -2.61 13.32
CA ALA A 65 -4.50 -4.06 13.29
C ALA A 65 -4.66 -4.59 11.86
N LYS A 66 -3.99 -5.71 11.55
CA LYS A 66 -4.08 -6.38 10.24
C LYS A 66 -5.51 -6.77 9.85
N ASP A 67 -6.37 -7.02 10.82
CA ASP A 67 -7.75 -7.48 10.62
C ASP A 67 -8.73 -6.33 10.31
N GLU A 68 -8.26 -5.07 10.36
CA GLU A 68 -9.03 -3.89 9.94
C GLU A 68 -9.02 -3.70 8.41
N ALA A 69 -8.24 -4.50 7.69
CA ALA A 69 -8.21 -4.44 6.23
C ALA A 69 -9.61 -4.79 5.66
N PRO A 70 -10.16 -4.00 4.74
CA PRO A 70 -11.47 -4.30 4.15
C PRO A 70 -11.47 -5.68 3.48
N ALA A 71 -12.58 -6.40 3.60
CA ALA A 71 -12.73 -7.75 3.02
C ALA A 71 -12.57 -7.76 1.48
N GLU A 72 -12.90 -6.66 0.82
CA GLU A 72 -12.76 -6.47 -0.63
C GLU A 72 -11.33 -6.12 -1.06
N ALA A 73 -10.46 -5.76 -0.12
CA ALA A 73 -9.08 -5.41 -0.40
C ALA A 73 -8.24 -6.68 -0.56
N ARG A 74 -7.48 -6.77 -1.64
CA ARG A 74 -6.59 -7.90 -1.90
C ARG A 74 -5.22 -7.59 -1.37
N GLY A 75 -4.70 -8.46 -0.50
CA GLY A 75 -3.44 -8.22 0.16
C GLY A 75 -2.94 -9.43 0.92
N ARG A 76 -1.75 -9.28 1.49
CA ARG A 76 -1.15 -10.27 2.40
C ARG A 76 -0.17 -9.57 3.33
N ILE A 77 0.45 -10.36 4.20
CA ILE A 77 1.55 -9.91 5.06
C ILE A 77 2.85 -10.48 4.50
N TRP A 78 3.88 -9.64 4.47
CA TRP A 78 5.24 -9.99 4.09
C TRP A 78 6.16 -9.83 5.30
N ASP A 79 7.19 -10.66 5.36
CA ASP A 79 8.34 -10.43 6.22
C ASP A 79 9.41 -9.70 5.40
N VAL A 80 9.82 -8.53 5.87
CA VAL A 80 10.83 -7.67 5.25
C VAL A 80 11.94 -7.48 6.27
N ASP A 81 12.98 -8.31 6.18
CA ASP A 81 14.14 -8.26 7.08
C ASP A 81 13.72 -8.38 8.57
N GLY A 82 12.79 -9.29 8.86
CA GLY A 82 12.25 -9.49 10.21
C GLY A 82 11.15 -8.50 10.62
N MET A 83 10.78 -7.56 9.76
CA MET A 83 9.67 -6.62 9.98
C MET A 83 8.41 -7.10 9.25
N LYS A 84 7.27 -7.16 9.94
CA LYS A 84 6.02 -7.56 9.29
C LYS A 84 5.37 -6.35 8.63
N LEU A 85 5.10 -6.49 7.34
CA LEU A 85 4.43 -5.49 6.52
C LEU A 85 3.18 -6.11 5.90
N GLY A 86 2.01 -5.65 6.32
CA GLY A 86 0.73 -5.94 5.68
C GLY A 86 0.38 -4.88 4.66
N ILE A 87 0.09 -5.28 3.42
CA ILE A 87 -0.40 -4.39 2.37
C ILE A 87 -1.64 -5.02 1.73
N TRP A 88 -2.72 -4.25 1.69
CA TRP A 88 -3.93 -4.57 0.96
C TRP A 88 -4.26 -3.45 -0.01
N VAL A 89 -4.66 -3.84 -1.20
CA VAL A 89 -5.01 -2.93 -2.29
C VAL A 89 -6.47 -3.15 -2.63
N MET A 90 -7.24 -2.08 -2.64
CA MET A 90 -8.62 -2.06 -3.05
C MET A 90 -8.74 -1.16 -4.28
N LYS A 91 -9.36 -1.68 -5.35
CA LYS A 91 -9.71 -0.83 -6.49
C LYS A 91 -10.76 0.16 -6.03
N VAL A 92 -10.54 1.44 -6.30
CA VAL A 92 -11.59 2.44 -6.13
C VAL A 92 -12.34 2.43 -7.46
N GLU A 93 -13.57 1.89 -7.47
CA GLU A 93 -14.45 2.16 -8.61
C GLU A 93 -14.57 3.68 -8.69
N GLY A 94 -14.17 4.23 -9.84
CA GLY A 94 -14.27 5.66 -10.05
C GLY A 94 -15.68 6.08 -9.70
N GLY A 95 -15.82 6.87 -8.64
CA GLY A 95 -16.99 7.73 -8.52
C GLY A 95 -17.12 8.39 -9.89
N ARG A 96 -18.28 8.24 -10.51
CA ARG A 96 -18.64 9.00 -11.71
C ARG A 96 -18.14 10.44 -11.50
N MET A 97 -17.12 10.84 -12.23
CA MET A 97 -17.04 12.23 -12.67
C MET A 97 -18.09 12.33 -13.78
N GLY A 98 -19.34 12.44 -13.34
CA GLY A 98 -20.40 13.09 -14.11
C GLY A 98 -20.30 14.58 -13.90
#